data_AF-A0A7H4PGL5-F1
#
_entry.id   AF-A0A7H4PGL5-F1
#
_cell.length_a   1.000
_cell.length_b   1.000
_cell.length_c   1.000
_cell.angle_alpha   90.00
_cell.angle_beta   90.00
_cell.angle_gamma   90.00
#
_symmetry.space_group_name_H-M   'P 1'
#
loop_
_entity.id
_entity.type
_entity.pdbx_description
1 polymer ?
#
loop_
_entity_poly.entity_id
_entity_poly.type
_entity_poly.pdbx_seq_one_letter_code
_entity_poly.pdbx_strand_id
1 'polypeptide(L)' 'MIAVTGSSGAGTTTTSLAFRKIFAQLNLHAAEVEGDSFHRYTRPEMDMAIR' A
#
# COMPACT_ATOMS: atom_id res chain seq x y z
N MET A 1 12.62 8.19 -0.69
CA MET A 1 11.52 7.25 -0.35
C MET A 1 10.23 8.04 -0.35
N ILE A 2 9.18 7.53 -1.00
CA ILE A 2 7.83 8.12 -0.98
C ILE A 2 6.97 7.21 -0.12
N ALA A 3 6.34 7.76 0.92
CA ALA A 3 5.42 7.02 1.77
C ALA A 3 4.02 7.62 1.62
N VAL A 4 3.06 6.77 1.25
CA VAL A 4 1.64 7.13 1.15
C VAL A 4 0.93 6.46 2.31
N THR A 5 0.41 7.26 3.25
CA THR A 5 -0.31 6.78 4.44
C THR A 5 -1.74 7.28 4.42
N GLY A 6 -2.68 6.44 4.81
CA GLY A 6 -4.09 6.81 4.92
C GLY A 6 -4.89 5.67 5.55
N SER A 7 -6.11 5.97 5.99
CA SER A 7 -7.05 4.94 6.44
C SER A 7 -7.50 4.07 5.27
N SER A 8 -8.05 2.89 5.58
CA SER A 8 -8.70 2.04 4.58
C SER A 8 -9.76 2.85 3.81
N GLY A 9 -9.66 2.87 2.48
CA GLY A 9 -10.54 3.66 1.61
C GLY A 9 -10.16 5.13 1.42
N ALA A 10 -9.07 5.63 2.00
CA ALA A 10 -8.60 7.02 1.83
C ALA A 10 -8.01 7.35 0.44
N GLY A 11 -8.20 6.49 -0.56
CA GLY A 11 -7.67 6.69 -1.91
C GLY A 11 -6.18 6.33 -2.09
N THR A 12 -5.63 5.49 -1.21
CA THR A 12 -4.24 5.00 -1.31
C THR A 12 -3.99 4.28 -2.63
N THR A 13 -4.92 3.44 -3.09
CA THR A 13 -4.86 2.75 -4.40
C THR A 13 -4.76 3.73 -5.57
N THR A 14 -5.59 4.78 -5.56
CA THR A 14 -5.58 5.83 -6.61
C THR A 14 -4.25 6.57 -6.61
N THR A 15 -3.70 6.84 -5.43
CA THR A 15 -2.42 7.52 -5.27
C THR A 15 -1.26 6.65 -5.79
N SER A 16 -1.23 5.36 -5.44
CA SER A 16 -0.23 4.41 -5.97
C SER A 16 -0.28 4.33 -7.50
N LEU A 17 -1.48 4.30 -8.10
CA LEU A 17 -1.65 4.30 -9.55
C LEU A 17 -1.09 5.58 -10.20
N ALA A 18 -1.29 6.74 -9.57
CA ALA A 18 -0.73 8.01 -10.06
C ALA A 18 0.80 7.98 -10.08
N PHE A 19 1.44 7.49 -9.00
CA PHE A 19 2.90 7.35 -8.95
C PHE A 19 3.45 6.36 -9.98
N ARG A 20 2.78 5.22 -10.20
CA ARG A 20 3.14 4.28 -11.28
C ARG A 20 3.18 4.96 -12.64
N LYS A 21 2.17 5.79 -12.95
CA LYS A 21 2.12 6.53 -14.22
C LYS A 21 3.25 7.56 -14.35
N ILE A 22 3.54 8.30 -13.27
CA ILE A 22 4.63 9.29 -13.25
C ILE A 22 5.98 8.60 -13.47
N PHE A 23 6.25 7.50 -12.76
CA PHE A 23 7.51 6.76 -12.93
C PHE A 23 7.66 6.16 -14.32
N ALA A 24 6.58 5.62 -14.89
CA ALA A 24 6.59 5.14 -16.27
C ALA A 24 6.90 6.27 -17.27
N GLN A 25 6.32 7.46 -17.10
CA GLN A 25 6.58 8.63 -17.95
C GLN A 25 8.03 9.13 -17.86
N LEU A 26 8.64 9.00 -16.67
CA LEU A 26 10.02 9.41 -16.43
C LEU A 26 11.05 8.30 -16.71
N ASN A 27 10.60 7.13 -17.19
CA ASN A 27 11.42 5.94 -17.40
C ASN A 27 12.20 5.52 -16.13
N LEU A 28 11.56 5.64 -14.97
CA LEU A 28 12.11 5.28 -13.67
C LEU A 28 11.64 3.90 -13.24
N HIS A 29 12.57 3.05 -12.83
CA HIS A 29 12.26 1.75 -12.25
C HIS A 29 12.19 1.87 -10.73
N ALA A 30 10.97 1.96 -10.19
CA ALA A 30 10.72 2.03 -8.76
C ALA A 30 10.26 0.68 -8.20
N ALA A 31 10.79 0.29 -7.03
CA ALA A 31 10.22 -0.79 -6.24
C ALA A 31 9.00 -0.28 -5.47
N GLU A 32 7.93 -1.07 -5.45
CA GLU A 32 6.70 -0.77 -4.73
C GLU A 32 6.45 -1.80 -3.64
N VAL A 33 6.02 -1.34 -2.48
CA VAL A 33 5.70 -2.19 -1.33
C VAL A 33 4.36 -1.73 -0.76
N GLU A 34 3.41 -2.66 -0.65
CA GLU A 34 2.10 -2.40 -0.05
C GLU A 34 2.17 -2.57 1.47
N GLY A 35 1.59 -1.62 2.22
CA GLY A 35 1.58 -1.64 3.69
C GLY A 35 0.95 -2.90 4.29
N ASP A 36 -0.01 -3.49 3.57
CA ASP A 36 -0.67 -4.74 3.98
C ASP A 36 0.29 -5.93 4.08
N SER A 37 1.45 -5.85 3.45
CA SER A 37 2.52 -6.87 3.52
C SER A 37 3.14 -6.97 4.92
N PHE A 38 2.91 -5.97 5.79
CA PHE A 38 3.42 -5.93 7.15
C PHE A 38 2.35 -6.26 8.21
N HIS A 39 1.20 -6.78 7.80
CA HIS A 39 0.21 -7.28 8.75
C HIS A 39 0.79 -8.45 9.56
N ARG A 40 0.81 -8.29 10.88
CA ARG A 40 1.26 -9.34 11.82
C ARG A 40 0.35 -10.57 11.81
N TYR A 41 -0.93 -10.35 11.52
CA TYR A 41 -1.97 -11.36 11.54
C TYR A 41 -2.69 -11.37 10.21
N THR A 42 -2.98 -12.56 9.70
CA THR A 42 -3.99 -12.75 8.67
C THR A 42 -5.37 -12.32 9.20
N ARG A 43 -6.34 -12.11 8.31
CA ARG A 43 -7.72 -11.75 8.72
C ARG A 43 -8.30 -12.72 9.78
N PRO A 44 -8.24 -14.05 9.59
CA PRO A 44 -8.75 -14.99 10.61
C PRO A 44 -8.01 -14.89 11.95
N GLU A 45 -6.69 -14.71 11.92
CA GLU A 45 -5.88 -14.57 13.14
C GLU A 45 -6.19 -13.27 13.87
N MET A 46 -6.48 -12.18 13.14
CA MET A 46 -6.88 -10.90 13.72
C MET A 46 -8.24 -11.01 14.41
N ASP A 47 -9.21 -11.70 13.80
CA ASP A 47 -10.53 -11.95 14.41
C ASP A 47 -10.40 -12.77 15.72
N MET A 48 -9.48 -13.73 15.77
CA MET A 48 -9.18 -14.49 16.98
C MET A 48 -8.45 -13.65 18.04
N ALA A 49 -7.56 -12.75 17.65
CA ALA A 49 -6.77 -11.93 18.57
C ALA A 49 -7.54 -10.77 19.22
N ILE A 50 -8.62 -10.30 18.56
CA ILE A 50 -9.49 -9.24 19.09
C ILE A 50 -10.52 -9.78 20.09
N ARG A 51 -10.74 -11.09 20.10
CA ARG A 51 -11.66 -11.78 21.02
C ARG A 51 -11.00 -12.11 22.36
#